data_AF-A0A1G3AHE9-F1
#
_entry.id   AF-A0A1G3AHE9-F1
#
_cell.length_a   1.000
_cell.length_b   1.000
_cell.length_c   1.000
_cell.angle_alpha   90.00
_cell.angle_beta   90.00
_cell.angle_gamma   90.00
#
_symmetry.space_group_name_H-M   'P 1'
#
loop_
_entity.id
_entity.type
_entity.pdbx_description
1 polymer ?
#
loop_
_entity_poly.entity_id
_entity_poly.type
_entity_poly.pdbx_seq_one_letter_code
_entity_poly.pdbx_strand_id
1 'polypeptide(L)' 'MKVTKRKTLSDKFPLTLHPTGQYCKKIKGKIRYFGTGKKKALEKYLAQATYLHGAPKVWFTL' A
#
# COMPACT_ATOMS: atom_id res chain seq x y z
N MET A 1 -9.89 -27.53 16.47
CA MET A 1 -10.28 -26.28 15.77
C MET A 1 -9.03 -25.64 15.17
N LYS A 2 -8.86 -25.63 13.84
CA LYS A 2 -7.72 -24.94 13.21
C LYS A 2 -8.02 -23.43 13.22
N VAL A 3 -7.41 -22.70 14.16
CA VAL A 3 -7.42 -21.24 14.13
C VAL A 3 -6.55 -20.82 12.94
N THR A 4 -7.16 -20.55 11.80
CA THR A 4 -6.47 -19.97 10.66
C THR A 4 -6.03 -18.56 11.06
N LYS A 5 -4.74 -18.38 11.38
CA LYS A 5 -4.13 -17.06 11.54
C LYS A 5 -4.49 -16.27 10.29
N ARG A 6 -5.37 -15.27 10.40
CA ARG A 6 -5.74 -14.44 9.26
C ARG A 6 -4.45 -13.78 8.80
N LYS A 7 -3.93 -14.16 7.63
CA LYS A 7 -2.77 -13.49 7.02
C LYS A 7 -3.11 -12.02 6.94
N THR A 8 -2.45 -11.21 7.76
CA THR A 8 -2.64 -9.77 7.76
C THR A 8 -2.18 -9.25 6.41
N LEU A 9 -2.88 -8.25 5.88
CA LEU A 9 -2.55 -7.66 4.57
C LEU A 9 -1.11 -7.12 4.51
N SER A 10 -0.43 -7.01 5.66
CA SER A 10 0.99 -6.66 5.81
C SER A 10 1.95 -7.64 5.13
N ASP A 11 1.61 -8.92 5.01
CA ASP A 11 2.49 -9.92 4.41
C ASP A 11 2.48 -9.87 2.87
N LYS A 12 1.49 -9.20 2.27
CA LYS A 12 1.37 -9.07 0.82
C LYS A 12 2.04 -7.78 0.35
N PHE A 13 2.72 -7.85 -0.80
CA PHE A 13 3.27 -6.66 -1.44
C PHE A 13 2.15 -5.62 -1.64
N PRO A 14 2.30 -4.39 -1.13
CA PRO A 14 1.17 -3.47 -1.03
C PRO A 14 0.72 -2.93 -2.40
N LEU A 15 1.52 -3.09 -3.45
CA LEU A 15 1.24 -2.61 -4.81
C LEU A 15 0.80 -3.74 -5.73
N THR A 16 -0.05 -3.40 -6.70
CA THR A 16 -0.49 -4.31 -7.76
C THR A 16 0.40 -4.11 -9.00
N LEU A 17 0.79 -5.19 -9.68
CA LEU A 17 1.51 -5.10 -10.94
C LEU A 17 0.51 -4.89 -12.08
N HIS A 18 0.66 -3.79 -12.82
CA HIS A 18 -0.12 -3.52 -14.03
C HIS A 18 0.47 -4.30 -15.23
N PRO A 19 -0.33 -4.69 -16.24
CA PRO A 19 0.17 -5.39 -17.43
C PRO A 19 1.30 -4.68 -18.17
N THR A 20 1.40 -3.36 -18.04
CA THR A 20 2.51 -2.55 -18.59
C THR A 20 3.83 -2.72 -17.82
N GLY A 21 3.88 -3.54 -16.77
CA GLY A 21 5.05 -3.75 -15.92
C GLY A 21 5.24 -2.71 -14.81
N GLN A 22 4.32 -1.75 -14.67
CA GLN A 22 4.38 -0.73 -13.62
C GLN A 22 3.62 -1.17 -12.37
N TYR A 23 4.16 -0.89 -11.20
CA TYR A 23 3.48 -1.08 -9.92
C TYR A 23 2.55 0.08 -9.62
N CYS A 24 1.31 -0.22 -9.24
CA CYS A 24 0.28 0.77 -8.93
C CYS A 24 -0.48 0.49 -7.64
N LYS A 25 -1.11 1.52 -7.09
CA LYS A 25 -2.06 1.44 -5.97
C LYS A 25 -3.24 2.35 -6.25
N LYS A 26 -4.45 1.87 -5.96
CA LYS A 26 -5.62 2.74 -5.87
C LYS A 26 -5.65 3.41 -4.50
N ILE A 27 -5.55 4.73 -4.46
CA ILE A 27 -5.57 5.54 -3.24
C ILE A 27 -6.58 6.67 -3.44
N LYS A 28 -7.58 6.77 -2.54
CA LYS A 28 -8.65 7.80 -2.59
C LYS A 28 -9.31 7.91 -3.96
N GLY A 29 -9.66 6.77 -4.57
CA GLY A 29 -10.31 6.72 -5.88
C GLY A 29 -9.39 6.91 -7.10
N LYS A 30 -8.14 7.35 -6.91
CA LYS A 30 -7.17 7.58 -8.00
C LYS A 30 -6.14 6.45 -8.05
N ILE A 31 -5.80 5.99 -9.25
CA ILE A 31 -4.69 5.03 -9.46
C ILE A 31 -3.39 5.83 -9.53
N ARG A 32 -2.42 5.47 -8.69
CA ARG A 32 -1.07 6.05 -8.71
C ARG A 32 -0.06 4.98 -9.07
N TYR A 33 0.85 5.32 -9.97
CA TYR A 33 1.93 4.45 -10.42
C TYR A 33 3.23 4.84 -9.69
N PHE A 34 4.00 3.84 -9.29
CA PHE A 34 5.24 4.01 -8.52
C PHE A 34 6.49 3.56 -9.32
N GLY A 35 6.30 3.02 -10.52
CA GLY A 35 7.35 2.61 -11.45
C GLY A 35 7.45 1.09 -11.61
N THR A 36 8.43 0.64 -12.40
CA THR A 36 8.58 -0.77 -12.81
C THR A 36 9.41 -1.62 -11.85
N GLY A 37 10.30 -1.00 -11.07
CA GLY A 37 11.15 -1.72 -10.12
C GLY A 37 10.45 -1.99 -8.80
N LYS A 38 10.32 -3.26 -8.39
CA LYS A 38 9.63 -3.66 -7.15
C LYS A 38 10.10 -2.90 -5.91
N LYS A 39 11.42 -2.84 -5.70
CA LYS A 39 12.04 -2.18 -4.54
C LYS A 39 11.84 -0.65 -4.58
N LYS A 40 12.17 -0.03 -5.72
CA LYS A 40 12.01 1.42 -5.93
C LYS A 40 10.54 1.87 -5.83
N ALA A 41 9.62 1.07 -6.33
CA ALA A 41 8.19 1.33 -6.25
C ALA A 41 7.69 1.27 -4.80
N LEU A 42 8.17 0.30 -4.03
CA LEU A 42 7.86 0.19 -2.61
C LEU A 42 8.38 1.39 -1.82
N GLU A 43 9.63 1.80 -2.03
CA GLU A 43 10.22 2.99 -1.39
C GLU A 43 9.41 4.25 -1.70
N LYS A 44 9.06 4.47 -2.98
CA LYS A 44 8.20 5.61 -3.39
C LYS A 44 6.81 5.55 -2.77
N TYR A 45 6.23 4.36 -2.66
CA TYR A 45 4.94 4.18 -2.01
C TYR A 45 5.03 4.51 -0.52
N LEU A 46 6.01 3.97 0.20
CA LEU A 46 6.20 4.23 1.64
C LEU A 46 6.42 5.72 1.91
N ALA A 47 7.24 6.39 1.10
CA ALA A 47 7.49 7.83 1.21
C ALA A 47 6.22 8.67 1.00
N GLN A 48 5.33 8.25 0.09
CA GLN A 48 4.09 8.97 -0.18
C GLN A 48 2.92 8.48 0.67
N ALA A 49 2.98 7.30 1.29
CA ALA A 49 1.84 6.65 1.93
C ALA A 49 1.29 7.48 3.09
N THR A 50 2.16 8.09 3.89
CA THR A 50 1.79 9.00 4.99
C THR A 50 0.94 10.17 4.49
N TYR A 51 1.35 10.80 3.39
CA TYR A 51 0.62 11.89 2.76
C TYR A 51 -0.67 11.42 2.05
N LEU A 52 -0.58 10.31 1.30
CA LEU A 52 -1.64 9.86 0.41
C LEU A 52 -2.79 9.19 1.15
N HIS A 53 -2.50 8.37 2.16
CA HIS A 53 -3.53 7.73 2.97
C HIS A 53 -4.20 8.72 3.94
N GLY A 54 -3.60 9.91 4.13
CA GLY A 54 -3.89 10.75 5.29
C GLY A 54 -3.31 10.06 6.52
N ALA A 55 -2.66 10.81 7.40
CA ALA A 55 -2.23 10.28 8.67
C ALA A 55 -3.39 9.46 9.29
N PRO A 56 -3.13 8.28 9.88
CA PRO A 56 -4.15 7.63 10.67
C PRO A 56 -4.68 8.68 11.63
N LYS A 57 -5.97 9.00 11.52
CA LYS A 57 -6.66 9.88 12.44
C LYS A 57 -6.58 9.14 13.76
N VAL A 58 -5.51 9.36 14.51
CA VAL A 58 -5.43 9.02 15.92
C VAL A 58 -6.58 9.79 16.51
N TRP A 59 -7.67 9.07 16.78
CA TRP A 59 -8.73 9.57 17.63
C TRP A 59 -8.00 9.88 18.92
N PHE A 60 -7.71 11.17 19.14
CA PHE A 60 -7.36 11.69 20.45
C PHE A 60 -8.52 11.26 21.37
N THR A 61 -8.37 10.13 22.03
CA THR A 61 -9.09 9.84 23.26
C THR A 61 -8.51 10.78 24.30
N LEU A 62 -9.26 11.84 24.56
CA LEU A 62 -9.09 12.73 25.71
C LEU A 62 -9.29 11.93 27.00
#